data_AF-A0A7X2J1Q8-F1
#
_entry.id   AF-A0A7X2J1Q8-F1
#
_cell.length_a   1.000
_cell.length_b   1.000
_cell.length_c   1.000
_cell.angle_alpha   90.00
_cell.angle_beta   90.00
_cell.angle_gamma   90.00
#
_symmetry.space_group_name_H-M   'P 1'
#
loop_
_entity.id
_entity.type
_entity.pdbx_description
1 polymer ?
#
loop_
_entity_poly.entity_id
_entity_poly.type
_entity_poly.pdbx_seq_one_letter_code
_entity_poly.pdbx_strand_id
1 'polypeptide(L)'
;MEDIFRPIYQERASHPDTLAVVMMEKRNEVSPLTDNMDAVLFIVVKEAEQPVFIKHYEYMDNSASLHIVTQDQVEEWLLLGTNRRIVEWIINGRVLFDRNDYHAKLAERLQNFPFSERKFKIGLEFAKLIRRFYEGKAFFEAKQYLDAYNHIVHALHHLARLEVIDRGFHPEITVWKQVKQIEPQVYKLYQELVESGESLEKRLELLFLASDFLIHSKTEIGASHLLSVIEEKEQWLFGDLLNHDEIKCYSLDLSVLVEYLVEKEFIKTIKIETKGNRIFHRGYSLLKKY
;
A
#
# COMPACT_ATOMS: atom_id res chain seq x y z
N MET A 1 18.41 -26.73 -6.67
CA MET A 1 16.94 -26.78 -6.80
C MET A 1 16.45 -26.76 -8.24
N GLU A 2 17.10 -26.02 -9.14
CA GLU A 2 16.67 -25.91 -10.56
C GLU A 2 16.45 -27.26 -11.27
N ASP A 3 17.36 -28.23 -11.15
CA ASP A 3 17.19 -29.54 -11.80
C ASP A 3 15.98 -30.32 -11.25
N ILE A 4 15.62 -30.11 -9.98
CA ILE A 4 14.47 -30.77 -9.31
C ILE A 4 13.16 -30.19 -9.83
N PHE A 5 13.10 -28.86 -10.01
CA PHE A 5 11.90 -28.17 -10.46
C PHE A 5 11.79 -28.05 -11.98
N ARG A 6 12.83 -28.45 -12.72
CA ARG A 6 12.87 -28.40 -14.19
C ARG A 6 11.66 -29.02 -14.88
N PRO A 7 11.21 -30.23 -14.52
CA PRO A 7 10.02 -30.79 -15.15
C PRO A 7 8.78 -29.92 -14.92
N ILE A 8 8.63 -29.36 -13.72
CA ILE A 8 7.46 -28.55 -13.31
C ILE A 8 7.43 -27.22 -14.08
N TYR A 9 8.55 -26.49 -14.12
CA TYR A 9 8.55 -25.20 -14.81
C TYR A 9 8.56 -25.33 -16.33
N GLN A 10 9.15 -26.41 -16.90
CA GLN A 10 9.13 -26.64 -18.35
C GLN A 10 7.72 -26.93 -18.88
N GLU A 11 6.95 -27.75 -18.17
CA GLU A 11 5.54 -27.98 -18.49
C GLU A 11 4.77 -26.65 -18.53
N ARG A 12 4.97 -25.80 -17.52
CA ARG A 12 4.29 -24.51 -17.42
C ARG A 12 4.75 -23.50 -18.46
N ALA A 13 6.05 -23.40 -18.73
CA ALA A 13 6.60 -22.51 -19.75
C ALA A 13 6.07 -22.84 -21.15
N SER A 14 5.75 -24.11 -21.42
CA SER A 14 5.17 -24.54 -22.69
C SER A 14 3.71 -24.11 -22.89
N HIS A 15 2.99 -23.79 -21.81
CA HIS A 15 1.58 -23.39 -21.89
C HIS A 15 1.43 -22.03 -22.60
N PRO A 16 0.48 -21.88 -23.54
CA PRO A 16 0.34 -20.66 -24.35
C PRO A 16 0.07 -19.40 -23.51
N ASP A 17 -0.64 -19.54 -22.39
CA ASP A 17 -1.00 -18.41 -21.52
C ASP A 17 0.10 -18.02 -20.52
N THR A 18 1.18 -18.80 -20.40
CA THR A 18 2.27 -18.45 -19.47
C THR A 18 3.06 -17.27 -19.99
N LEU A 19 3.12 -16.19 -19.22
CA LEU A 19 3.85 -14.97 -19.54
C LEU A 19 5.27 -14.98 -18.96
N ALA A 20 5.42 -15.42 -17.71
CA ALA A 20 6.73 -15.47 -17.07
C ALA A 20 6.80 -16.58 -16.02
N VAL A 21 8.01 -17.10 -15.81
CA VAL A 21 8.34 -17.99 -14.69
C VAL A 21 9.58 -17.46 -13.99
N VAL A 22 9.46 -17.22 -12.70
CA VAL A 22 10.51 -16.70 -11.83
C VAL A 22 10.69 -17.63 -10.64
N MET A 23 11.93 -17.91 -10.26
CA MET A 23 12.27 -18.71 -9.10
C MET A 23 12.98 -17.87 -8.05
N MET A 24 12.52 -17.97 -6.80
CA MET A 24 13.15 -17.34 -5.65
C MET A 24 13.58 -18.43 -4.67
N GLU A 25 14.87 -18.48 -4.35
CA GLU A 25 15.39 -19.39 -3.34
C GLU A 25 15.44 -18.69 -1.98
N LYS A 26 15.20 -19.47 -0.93
CA LYS A 26 15.32 -19.05 0.46
C LYS A 26 16.75 -18.59 0.76
N ARG A 27 16.89 -17.39 1.32
CA ARG A 27 18.21 -16.82 1.66
C ARG A 27 18.67 -17.15 3.09
N ASN A 28 17.73 -17.35 4.00
CA ASN A 28 17.97 -17.56 5.43
C ASN A 28 17.07 -18.70 5.93
N GLU A 29 17.48 -19.42 6.98
CA GLU A 29 16.69 -20.51 7.60
C GLU A 29 15.25 -20.14 7.97
N VAL A 30 15.00 -18.88 8.31
CA VAL A 30 13.65 -18.31 8.44
C VAL A 30 13.49 -17.23 7.37
N SER A 31 12.51 -17.41 6.50
CA SER A 31 12.30 -16.58 5.31
C SER A 31 10.81 -16.34 5.07
N PRO A 32 10.26 -15.22 5.56
CA PRO A 32 8.92 -14.78 5.22
C PRO A 32 8.72 -14.53 3.71
N LEU A 33 9.82 -14.26 2.99
CA LEU A 33 9.80 -14.09 1.53
C LEU A 33 9.40 -15.37 0.78
N THR A 34 9.67 -16.53 1.37
CA THR A 34 9.36 -17.84 0.76
C THR A 34 8.42 -18.67 1.63
N ASP A 35 7.76 -18.08 2.63
CA ASP A 35 6.99 -18.81 3.66
C ASP A 35 7.75 -19.98 4.28
N ASN A 36 9.06 -19.78 4.48
CA ASN A 36 10.03 -20.78 4.94
C ASN A 36 10.26 -21.98 4.00
N MET A 37 9.60 -22.04 2.84
CA MET A 37 9.90 -23.00 1.78
C MET A 37 11.29 -22.74 1.21
N ASP A 38 11.98 -23.78 0.75
CA ASP A 38 13.34 -23.67 0.19
C ASP A 38 13.33 -22.92 -1.15
N ALA A 39 12.26 -23.05 -1.94
CA ALA A 39 12.03 -22.25 -3.13
C ALA A 39 10.57 -21.83 -3.33
N VAL A 40 10.40 -20.73 -4.07
CA VAL A 40 9.14 -20.30 -4.65
C VAL A 40 9.28 -20.27 -6.17
N LEU A 41 8.34 -20.90 -6.87
CA LEU A 41 8.14 -20.70 -8.31
C LEU A 41 6.93 -19.78 -8.50
N PHE A 42 7.20 -18.58 -8.97
CA PHE A 42 6.19 -17.58 -9.30
C PHE A 42 5.95 -17.58 -10.81
N ILE A 43 4.74 -17.93 -11.21
CA ILE A 43 4.30 -18.03 -12.60
C ILE A 43 3.22 -17.00 -12.85
N VAL A 44 3.46 -16.12 -13.81
CA VAL A 44 2.45 -15.18 -14.29
C VAL A 44 1.81 -15.76 -15.54
N VAL A 45 0.48 -15.84 -15.55
CA VAL A 45 -0.31 -16.28 -16.70
C VAL A 45 -1.23 -15.16 -17.16
N LYS A 46 -1.57 -15.13 -18.45
CA LYS A 46 -2.49 -14.13 -19.00
C LYS A 46 -3.88 -14.26 -18.38
N GLU A 47 -4.44 -15.46 -18.45
CA GLU A 47 -5.78 -15.79 -17.96
C GLU A 47 -5.77 -17.17 -17.28
N ALA A 48 -6.63 -17.35 -16.28
CA ALA A 48 -6.87 -18.63 -15.61
C ALA A 48 -8.26 -18.61 -14.95
N GLU A 49 -8.83 -19.79 -14.70
CA GLU A 49 -10.12 -19.91 -13.98
C GLU A 49 -10.08 -19.30 -12.58
N GLN A 50 -8.92 -19.39 -11.91
CA GLN A 50 -8.67 -18.81 -10.59
C GLN A 50 -7.55 -17.76 -10.69
N PRO A 51 -7.73 -16.55 -10.12
CA PRO A 51 -6.72 -15.49 -10.19
C PRO A 51 -5.41 -15.85 -9.47
N VAL A 52 -5.51 -16.70 -8.45
CA VAL A 52 -4.39 -17.22 -7.66
C VAL A 52 -4.58 -18.71 -7.46
N PHE A 53 -3.58 -19.49 -7.83
CA PHE A 53 -3.56 -20.92 -7.59
C PHE A 53 -2.21 -21.33 -7.00
N ILE A 54 -2.22 -21.97 -5.85
CA ILE A 54 -1.02 -22.33 -5.09
C ILE A 54 -0.94 -23.85 -4.92
N LYS A 55 0.24 -24.42 -5.15
CA LYS A 55 0.58 -25.81 -4.85
C LYS A 55 1.89 -25.87 -4.06
N HIS A 56 1.94 -26.74 -3.06
CA HIS A 56 3.17 -27.05 -2.36
C HIS A 56 3.72 -28.39 -2.85
N TYR A 57 5.05 -28.46 -2.94
CA TYR A 57 5.80 -29.66 -3.30
C TYR A 57 6.80 -29.97 -2.20
N GLU A 58 6.97 -31.26 -1.94
CA GLU A 58 8.03 -31.80 -1.10
C GLU A 58 8.83 -32.81 -1.93
N TYR A 59 10.15 -32.71 -1.85
CA TYR A 59 11.06 -33.66 -2.48
C TYR A 59 12.28 -33.87 -1.59
N MET A 60 12.37 -35.06 -0.99
CA MET A 60 13.35 -35.37 0.06
C MET A 60 13.26 -34.31 1.17
N ASP A 61 14.37 -33.68 1.52
CA ASP A 61 14.44 -32.62 2.54
C ASP A 61 14.17 -31.21 1.98
N ASN A 62 13.73 -31.09 0.72
CA ASN A 62 13.45 -29.79 0.09
C ASN A 62 11.95 -29.56 -0.08
N SER A 63 11.55 -28.30 0.06
CA SER A 63 10.19 -27.81 -0.04
C SER A 63 10.09 -26.68 -1.06
N ALA A 64 8.99 -26.62 -1.80
CA ALA A 64 8.71 -25.47 -2.67
C ALA A 64 7.24 -25.12 -2.78
N SER A 65 6.98 -23.84 -2.98
CA SER A 65 5.65 -23.33 -3.31
C SER A 65 5.59 -22.85 -4.76
N LEU A 66 4.61 -23.34 -5.50
CA LEU A 66 4.27 -22.89 -6.84
C LEU A 66 3.07 -21.95 -6.75
N HIS A 67 3.26 -20.72 -7.21
CA HIS A 67 2.24 -19.70 -7.30
C HIS A 67 1.95 -19.43 -8.78
N ILE A 68 0.76 -19.79 -9.24
CA ILE A 68 0.26 -19.42 -10.57
C ILE A 68 -0.71 -18.26 -10.37
N VAL A 69 -0.41 -17.11 -10.97
CA VAL A 69 -1.14 -15.86 -10.72
C VAL A 69 -1.48 -15.21 -12.05
N THR A 70 -2.72 -14.76 -12.20
CA THR A 70 -3.13 -14.02 -13.41
C THR A 70 -2.47 -12.65 -13.46
N GLN A 71 -2.23 -12.16 -14.68
CA GLN A 71 -1.65 -10.84 -14.91
C GLN A 71 -2.43 -9.75 -14.17
N ASP A 72 -3.76 -9.77 -14.25
CA ASP A 72 -4.63 -8.80 -13.57
C ASP A 72 -4.45 -8.81 -12.05
N GLN A 73 -4.26 -9.99 -11.46
CA GLN A 73 -4.03 -10.11 -10.03
C GLN A 73 -2.64 -9.59 -9.61
N VAL A 74 -1.62 -9.81 -10.45
CA VAL A 74 -0.30 -9.21 -10.25
C VAL A 74 -0.39 -7.68 -10.28
N GLU A 75 -1.07 -7.13 -11.28
CA GLU A 75 -1.28 -5.69 -11.42
C GLU A 75 -2.04 -5.12 -10.21
N GLU A 76 -3.10 -5.79 -9.75
CA GLU A 76 -3.84 -5.37 -8.55
C GLU A 76 -2.94 -5.39 -7.29
N TRP A 77 -2.15 -6.44 -7.07
CA TRP A 77 -1.26 -6.51 -5.92
C TRP A 77 -0.16 -5.46 -5.96
N LEU A 78 0.39 -5.21 -7.16
CA LEU A 78 1.38 -4.16 -7.37
C LEU A 78 0.76 -2.80 -7.15
N LEU A 79 -0.46 -2.54 -7.62
CA LEU A 79 -1.17 -1.29 -7.43
C LEU A 79 -1.49 -1.03 -5.94
N LEU A 80 -2.11 -2.01 -5.26
CA LEU A 80 -2.58 -1.88 -3.88
C LEU A 80 -1.49 -2.11 -2.82
N GLY A 81 -0.35 -2.72 -3.20
CA GLY A 81 0.72 -3.07 -2.26
C GLY A 81 0.32 -4.17 -1.26
N THR A 82 -0.67 -4.99 -1.58
CA THR A 82 -1.24 -6.04 -0.70
C THR A 82 -0.37 -7.28 -0.61
N ASN A 83 0.55 -7.50 -1.56
CA ASN A 83 1.51 -8.60 -1.52
C ASN A 83 2.93 -8.12 -1.85
N ARG A 84 3.66 -7.63 -0.82
CA ARG A 84 5.02 -7.05 -0.99
C ARG A 84 6.06 -8.03 -1.51
N ARG A 85 5.86 -9.33 -1.30
CA ARG A 85 6.82 -10.37 -1.68
C ARG A 85 6.97 -10.48 -3.18
N ILE A 86 5.92 -10.18 -3.95
CA ILE A 86 5.99 -10.27 -5.41
C ILE A 86 6.97 -9.25 -5.99
N VAL A 87 7.10 -8.07 -5.37
CA VAL A 87 8.10 -7.06 -5.80
C VAL A 87 9.50 -7.64 -5.64
N GLU A 88 9.78 -8.27 -4.51
CA GLU A 88 11.05 -8.98 -4.27
C GLU A 88 11.25 -10.14 -5.24
N TRP A 89 10.21 -10.93 -5.52
CA TRP A 89 10.31 -12.05 -6.48
C TRP A 89 10.60 -11.55 -7.90
N ILE A 90 9.93 -10.49 -8.35
CA ILE A 90 10.11 -9.95 -9.71
C ILE A 90 11.48 -9.26 -9.86
N ILE A 91 11.93 -8.51 -8.84
CA ILE A 91 13.19 -7.76 -8.93
C ILE A 91 14.40 -8.68 -8.70
N ASN A 92 14.33 -9.57 -7.71
CA ASN A 92 15.47 -10.32 -7.22
C ASN A 92 15.42 -11.82 -7.53
N GLY A 93 14.31 -12.31 -8.08
CA GLY A 93 14.17 -13.70 -8.48
C GLY A 93 14.91 -14.02 -9.77
N ARG A 94 15.27 -15.29 -9.92
CA ARG A 94 15.88 -15.80 -11.14
C ARG A 94 14.81 -16.08 -12.20
N VAL A 95 14.90 -15.41 -13.34
CA VAL A 95 13.99 -15.62 -14.48
C VAL A 95 14.32 -16.95 -15.15
N LEU A 96 13.33 -17.85 -15.23
CA LEU A 96 13.42 -19.15 -15.90
C LEU A 96 12.74 -19.14 -17.27
N PHE A 97 11.75 -18.28 -17.47
CA PHE A 97 11.03 -18.10 -18.72
C PHE A 97 10.42 -16.69 -18.80
N ASP A 98 10.47 -16.06 -19.97
CA ASP A 98 9.87 -14.75 -20.21
C ASP A 98 9.33 -14.67 -21.65
N ARG A 99 8.01 -14.54 -21.80
CA ARG A 99 7.32 -14.45 -23.08
C ARG A 99 7.21 -12.99 -23.49
N ASN A 100 7.75 -12.66 -24.66
CA ASN A 100 7.68 -11.31 -25.25
C ASN A 100 8.20 -10.20 -24.30
N ASP A 101 9.22 -10.53 -23.50
CA ASP A 101 9.84 -9.65 -22.52
C ASP A 101 8.86 -9.08 -21.47
N TYR A 102 7.83 -9.85 -21.10
CA TYR A 102 6.84 -9.46 -20.10
C TYR A 102 7.50 -9.18 -18.75
N HIS A 103 8.32 -10.12 -18.26
CA HIS A 103 9.01 -9.95 -16.98
C HIS A 103 10.01 -8.80 -17.04
N ALA A 104 10.79 -8.69 -18.11
CA ALA A 104 11.74 -7.60 -18.27
C ALA A 104 11.06 -6.22 -18.18
N LYS A 105 9.95 -6.02 -18.90
CA LYS A 105 9.15 -4.77 -18.85
C LYS A 105 8.56 -4.52 -17.46
N LEU A 106 8.09 -5.58 -16.79
CA LEU A 106 7.54 -5.47 -15.45
C LEU A 106 8.60 -5.08 -14.43
N ALA A 107 9.78 -5.71 -14.48
CA ALA A 107 10.92 -5.39 -13.62
C ALA A 107 11.42 -3.96 -13.86
N GLU A 108 11.53 -3.52 -15.11
CA GLU A 108 11.89 -2.14 -15.47
C GLU A 108 10.89 -1.13 -14.90
N ARG A 109 9.57 -1.38 -15.07
CA ARG A 109 8.52 -0.53 -14.49
C ARG A 109 8.63 -0.45 -12.97
N LEU A 110 8.87 -1.58 -12.29
CA LEU A 110 9.04 -1.59 -10.83
C LEU A 110 10.29 -0.84 -10.38
N GLN A 111 11.40 -0.95 -11.11
CA GLN A 111 12.63 -0.21 -10.81
C GLN A 111 12.48 1.31 -11.04
N ASN A 112 11.77 1.71 -12.10
CA ASN A 112 11.54 3.12 -12.42
C ASN A 112 10.50 3.79 -11.52
N PHE A 113 9.58 3.01 -10.95
CA PHE A 113 8.45 3.43 -10.09
C PHE A 113 7.76 4.74 -10.55
N PRO A 114 6.92 4.67 -11.60
CA PRO A 114 6.34 5.85 -12.25
C PRO A 114 5.60 6.79 -11.30
N PHE A 115 5.69 8.10 -11.55
CA PHE A 115 5.09 9.12 -10.68
C PHE A 115 3.57 8.97 -10.53
N SER A 116 2.85 8.60 -11.59
CA SER A 116 1.40 8.37 -11.54
C SER A 116 1.01 7.27 -10.54
N GLU A 117 1.74 6.16 -10.53
CA GLU A 117 1.54 5.07 -9.58
C GLU A 117 1.91 5.46 -8.15
N ARG A 118 2.99 6.24 -8.01
CA ARG A 118 3.39 6.80 -6.72
C ARG A 118 2.32 7.71 -6.15
N LYS A 119 1.76 8.61 -6.95
CA LYS A 119 0.70 9.55 -6.56
C LYS A 119 -0.51 8.82 -5.97
N PHE A 120 -0.98 7.77 -6.64
CA PHE A 120 -2.07 6.93 -6.17
C PHE A 120 -1.73 6.21 -4.85
N LYS A 121 -0.56 5.56 -4.78
CA LYS A 121 -0.13 4.83 -3.58
C LYS A 121 0.10 5.75 -2.37
N ILE A 122 0.65 6.94 -2.59
CA ILE A 122 0.79 7.99 -1.58
C ILE A 122 -0.58 8.30 -1.00
N GLY A 123 -1.59 8.48 -1.86
CA GLY A 123 -2.94 8.77 -1.37
C GLY A 123 -3.59 7.63 -0.59
N LEU A 124 -3.36 6.37 -0.99
CA LEU A 124 -3.83 5.23 -0.20
C LEU A 124 -3.16 5.15 1.18
N GLU A 125 -1.85 5.34 1.27
CA GLU A 125 -1.15 5.35 2.55
C GLU A 125 -1.53 6.58 3.39
N PHE A 126 -1.75 7.74 2.77
CA PHE A 126 -2.22 8.94 3.44
C PHE A 126 -3.62 8.75 4.03
N ALA A 127 -4.56 8.15 3.29
CA ALA A 127 -5.90 7.85 3.80
C ALA A 127 -5.86 6.97 5.06
N LYS A 128 -5.03 5.91 5.04
CA LYS A 128 -4.82 5.03 6.20
C LYS A 128 -4.13 5.75 7.36
N LEU A 129 -3.16 6.60 7.07
CA LEU A 129 -2.50 7.47 8.06
C LEU A 129 -3.51 8.35 8.79
N ILE A 130 -4.36 9.09 8.05
CA ILE A 130 -5.39 9.95 8.64
C ILE A 130 -6.33 9.11 9.51
N ARG A 131 -6.85 7.98 9.01
CA ARG A 131 -7.74 7.11 9.80
C ARG A 131 -7.09 6.70 11.12
N ARG A 132 -5.87 6.16 11.07
CA ARG A 132 -5.18 5.67 12.28
C ARG A 132 -4.84 6.79 13.24
N PHE A 133 -4.48 7.95 12.74
CA PHE A 133 -4.22 9.13 13.56
C PHE A 133 -5.47 9.58 14.33
N TYR A 134 -6.61 9.77 13.66
CA TYR A 134 -7.84 10.21 14.32
C TYR A 134 -8.41 9.16 15.28
N GLU A 135 -8.39 7.87 14.91
CA GLU A 135 -8.80 6.78 15.81
C GLU A 135 -7.90 6.75 17.07
N GLY A 136 -6.58 6.87 16.89
CA GLY A 136 -5.63 6.91 18.01
C GLY A 136 -5.82 8.12 18.91
N LYS A 137 -6.09 9.30 18.32
CA LYS A 137 -6.35 10.53 19.07
C LYS A 137 -7.61 10.41 19.92
N ALA A 138 -8.67 9.81 19.37
CA ALA A 138 -9.90 9.56 20.12
C ALA A 138 -9.66 8.62 21.34
N PHE A 139 -8.87 7.55 21.16
CA PHE A 139 -8.50 6.68 22.28
C PHE A 139 -7.64 7.40 23.32
N PHE A 140 -6.72 8.25 22.89
CA PHE A 140 -5.88 9.04 23.78
C PHE A 140 -6.71 10.00 24.64
N GLU A 141 -7.65 10.73 24.03
CA GLU A 141 -8.59 11.63 24.73
C GLU A 141 -9.49 10.86 25.71
N ALA A 142 -9.86 9.62 25.38
CA ALA A 142 -10.60 8.70 26.24
C ALA A 142 -9.71 8.00 27.32
N LYS A 143 -8.43 8.37 27.41
CA LYS A 143 -7.43 7.78 28.33
C LYS A 143 -7.20 6.28 28.15
N GLN A 144 -7.52 5.75 26.98
CA GLN A 144 -7.23 4.36 26.57
C GLN A 144 -5.85 4.29 25.93
N TYR A 145 -4.80 4.46 26.74
CA TYR A 145 -3.43 4.67 26.22
C TYR A 145 -2.86 3.47 25.46
N LEU A 146 -3.26 2.24 25.78
CA LEU A 146 -2.78 1.04 25.06
C LEU A 146 -3.38 0.96 23.65
N ASP A 147 -4.65 1.30 23.49
CA ASP A 147 -5.30 1.38 22.19
C ASP A 147 -4.74 2.55 21.37
N ALA A 148 -4.58 3.72 22.00
CA ALA A 148 -3.93 4.88 21.38
C ALA A 148 -2.52 4.55 20.88
N TYR A 149 -1.74 3.79 21.67
CA TYR A 149 -0.42 3.30 21.28
C TYR A 149 -0.46 2.43 20.03
N ASN A 150 -1.39 1.49 19.95
CA ASN A 150 -1.53 0.63 18.77
C ASN A 150 -1.82 1.47 17.51
N HIS A 151 -2.77 2.40 17.61
CA HIS A 151 -3.14 3.26 16.49
C HIS A 151 -2.01 4.20 16.06
N ILE A 152 -1.26 4.83 16.98
CA ILE A 152 -0.16 5.71 16.61
C ILE A 152 1.01 4.93 15.99
N VAL A 153 1.27 3.70 16.43
CA VAL A 153 2.27 2.82 15.79
C VAL A 153 1.87 2.55 14.34
N HIS A 154 0.59 2.28 14.06
CA HIS A 154 0.11 2.11 12.70
C HIS A 154 0.16 3.40 11.87
N ALA A 155 -0.21 4.54 12.44
CA ALA A 155 -0.10 5.84 11.79
C ALA A 155 1.37 6.12 11.37
N LEU A 156 2.32 5.95 12.28
CA LEU A 156 3.75 6.12 11.99
C LEU A 156 4.25 5.16 10.90
N HIS A 157 3.75 3.92 10.85
CA HIS A 157 4.06 2.99 9.77
C HIS A 157 3.51 3.44 8.40
N HIS A 158 2.32 4.03 8.35
CA HIS A 158 1.76 4.57 7.11
C HIS A 158 2.52 5.82 6.65
N LEU A 159 2.88 6.70 7.58
CA LEU A 159 3.74 7.85 7.31
C LEU A 159 5.11 7.41 6.77
N ALA A 160 5.74 6.42 7.42
CA ALA A 160 6.98 5.81 6.95
C ALA A 160 6.89 5.31 5.50
N ARG A 161 5.82 4.59 5.15
CA ARG A 161 5.61 4.10 3.77
C ARG A 161 5.41 5.24 2.78
N LEU A 162 4.63 6.25 3.17
CA LEU A 162 4.41 7.45 2.37
C LEU A 162 5.73 8.13 2.02
N GLU A 163 6.63 8.34 3.00
CA GLU A 163 7.95 8.95 2.74
C GLU A 163 8.81 8.14 1.77
N VAL A 164 8.78 6.81 1.89
CA VAL A 164 9.53 5.92 0.99
C VAL A 164 8.99 6.01 -0.44
N ILE A 165 7.67 5.99 -0.61
CA ILE A 165 7.01 6.10 -1.93
C ILE A 165 7.27 7.47 -2.56
N ASP A 166 7.09 8.55 -1.79
CA ASP A 166 7.33 9.92 -2.25
C ASP A 166 8.74 10.07 -2.86
N ARG A 167 9.72 9.41 -2.24
CA ARG A 167 11.13 9.45 -2.65
C ARG A 167 11.48 8.51 -3.81
N GLY A 168 10.50 7.78 -4.36
CA GLY A 168 10.67 6.95 -5.54
C GLY A 168 11.00 5.49 -5.24
N PHE A 169 10.85 5.05 -3.99
CA PHE A 169 11.20 3.69 -3.57
C PHE A 169 9.96 2.91 -3.17
N HIS A 170 9.98 1.59 -3.40
CA HIS A 170 8.93 0.70 -2.90
C HIS A 170 9.14 0.44 -1.39
N PRO A 171 8.09 0.55 -0.55
CA PRO A 171 8.21 0.20 0.86
C PRO A 171 8.48 -1.29 1.06
N GLU A 172 9.62 -1.60 1.65
CA GLU A 172 10.04 -2.96 1.96
C GLU A 172 9.35 -3.50 3.23
N ILE A 173 9.61 -4.77 3.54
CA ILE A 173 9.22 -5.37 4.83
C ILE A 173 9.91 -4.62 5.98
N THR A 174 11.18 -4.23 5.81
CA THR A 174 11.97 -3.49 6.82
C THR A 174 11.92 -1.97 6.62
N VAL A 175 10.72 -1.40 6.47
CA VAL A 175 10.52 0.02 6.11
C VAL A 175 11.28 1.01 7.00
N TRP A 176 11.43 0.74 8.31
CA TRP A 176 12.16 1.61 9.23
C TRP A 176 13.64 1.75 8.89
N LYS A 177 14.26 0.73 8.28
CA LYS A 177 15.63 0.80 7.78
C LYS A 177 15.74 1.78 6.61
N GLN A 178 14.74 1.78 5.71
CA GLN A 178 14.66 2.72 4.59
C GLN A 178 14.42 4.15 5.11
N VAL A 179 13.42 4.34 5.97
CA VAL A 179 13.04 5.66 6.50
C VAL A 179 14.16 6.29 7.32
N LYS A 180 14.95 5.51 8.07
CA LYS A 180 16.12 6.04 8.79
C LYS A 180 17.10 6.80 7.88
N GLN A 181 17.21 6.40 6.60
CA GLN A 181 18.07 7.06 5.62
C GLN A 181 17.32 8.15 4.84
N ILE A 182 16.05 7.90 4.52
CA ILE A 182 15.24 8.74 3.65
C ILE A 182 14.65 9.95 4.39
N GLU A 183 14.03 9.72 5.55
CA GLU A 183 13.39 10.73 6.38
C GLU A 183 13.67 10.46 7.87
N PRO A 184 14.87 10.84 8.36
CA PRO A 184 15.29 10.56 9.73
C PRO A 184 14.38 11.16 10.81
N GLN A 185 13.62 12.22 10.49
CA GLN A 185 12.70 12.83 11.45
C GLN A 185 11.54 11.89 11.79
N VAL A 186 10.98 11.20 10.79
CA VAL A 186 9.91 10.22 10.99
C VAL A 186 10.43 9.00 11.75
N TYR A 187 11.65 8.54 11.44
CA TYR A 187 12.30 7.47 12.22
C TYR A 187 12.46 7.87 13.69
N LYS A 188 12.89 9.10 13.95
CA LYS A 188 13.08 9.61 15.33
C LYS A 188 11.78 9.61 16.11
N LEU A 189 10.64 9.95 15.51
CA LEU A 189 9.34 9.87 16.21
C LEU A 189 9.04 8.46 16.71
N TYR A 190 9.23 7.45 15.87
CA TYR A 190 9.03 6.06 16.28
C TYR A 190 10.04 5.63 17.36
N GLN A 191 11.28 6.09 17.24
CA GLN A 191 12.30 5.87 18.26
C GLN A 191 11.91 6.48 19.62
N GLU A 192 11.47 7.74 19.66
CA GLU A 192 11.02 8.41 20.88
C GLU A 192 9.80 7.71 21.52
N LEU A 193 8.88 7.19 20.69
CA LEU A 193 7.74 6.41 21.18
C LEU A 193 8.18 5.15 21.95
N VAL A 194 9.21 4.46 21.46
CA VAL A 194 9.65 3.16 22.00
C VAL A 194 10.69 3.32 23.11
N GLU A 195 11.65 4.23 22.95
CA GLU A 195 12.86 4.31 23.78
C GLU A 195 12.82 5.39 24.86
N SER A 196 11.89 6.35 24.79
CA SER A 196 11.82 7.42 25.79
C SER A 196 11.48 6.88 27.19
N GLY A 197 12.16 7.41 28.20
CA GLY A 197 11.92 7.10 29.61
C GLY A 197 10.67 7.76 30.20
N GLU A 198 9.94 8.56 29.41
CA GLU A 198 8.70 9.22 29.79
C GLU A 198 7.53 8.23 29.97
N SER A 199 6.49 8.66 30.69
CA SER A 199 5.26 7.87 30.81
C SER A 199 4.64 7.62 29.43
N LEU A 200 3.88 6.53 29.28
CA LEU A 200 3.21 6.23 28.01
C LEU A 200 2.30 7.38 27.58
N GLU A 201 1.53 7.95 28.51
CA GLU A 201 0.70 9.13 28.26
C GLU A 201 1.52 10.28 27.68
N LYS A 202 2.67 10.62 28.28
CA LYS A 202 3.49 11.75 27.83
C LYS A 202 4.13 11.49 26.45
N ARG A 203 4.58 10.26 26.21
CA ARG A 203 5.08 9.83 24.90
C ARG A 203 3.98 9.99 23.83
N LEU A 204 2.78 9.49 24.11
CA LEU A 204 1.65 9.62 23.18
C LEU A 204 1.27 11.08 22.92
N GLU A 205 1.19 11.91 23.96
CA GLU A 205 0.88 13.34 23.84
C GLU A 205 1.84 14.04 22.85
N LEU A 206 3.15 13.85 23.05
CA LEU A 206 4.18 14.43 22.19
C LEU A 206 4.11 13.87 20.76
N LEU A 207 3.86 12.56 20.63
CA LEU A 207 3.76 11.90 19.32
C LEU A 207 2.55 12.39 18.53
N PHE A 208 1.39 12.56 19.15
CA PHE A 208 0.22 13.12 18.46
C PHE A 208 0.45 14.56 18.02
N LEU A 209 1.08 15.39 18.87
CA LEU A 209 1.42 16.77 18.50
C LEU A 209 2.37 16.83 17.30
N ALA A 210 3.45 16.04 17.33
CA ALA A 210 4.41 16.01 16.24
C ALA A 210 3.83 15.41 14.95
N SER A 211 3.00 14.36 15.08
CA SER A 211 2.35 13.71 13.95
C SER A 211 1.33 14.63 13.27
N ASP A 212 0.59 15.45 14.02
CA ASP A 212 -0.36 16.42 13.46
C ASP A 212 0.34 17.41 12.51
N PHE A 213 1.49 17.93 12.93
CA PHE A 213 2.32 18.81 12.11
C PHE A 213 2.83 18.12 10.85
N LEU A 214 3.35 16.89 10.96
CA LEU A 214 3.87 16.15 9.81
C LEU A 214 2.76 15.79 8.84
N ILE A 215 1.61 15.32 9.34
CA ILE A 215 0.43 15.03 8.52
C ILE A 215 0.03 16.27 7.73
N HIS A 216 -0.10 17.42 8.40
CA HIS A 216 -0.43 18.68 7.73
C HIS A 216 0.59 19.06 6.64
N SER A 217 1.89 18.91 6.92
CA SER A 217 2.94 19.21 5.93
C SER A 217 2.90 18.29 4.70
N LYS A 218 2.24 17.14 4.80
CA LYS A 218 2.12 16.13 3.74
C LYS A 218 0.73 16.11 3.10
N THR A 219 -0.18 16.99 3.49
CA THR A 219 -1.57 16.96 2.98
C THR A 219 -1.65 17.18 1.49
N GLU A 220 -0.92 18.14 0.93
CA GLU A 220 -0.97 18.45 -0.50
C GLU A 220 -0.57 17.22 -1.33
N ILE A 221 0.58 16.61 -1.01
CA ILE A 221 1.07 15.44 -1.72
C ILE A 221 0.21 14.20 -1.43
N GLY A 222 -0.16 14.00 -0.17
CA GLY A 222 -0.98 12.91 0.34
C GLY A 222 -2.37 12.86 -0.30
N ALA A 223 -2.99 14.01 -0.48
CA ALA A 223 -4.34 14.11 -1.04
C ALA A 223 -4.34 14.33 -2.56
N SER A 224 -3.18 14.56 -3.17
CA SER A 224 -3.08 14.99 -4.58
C SER A 224 -3.85 14.11 -5.57
N HIS A 225 -3.92 12.80 -5.35
CA HIS A 225 -4.67 11.87 -6.22
C HIS A 225 -6.19 12.06 -6.09
N LEU A 226 -6.70 12.05 -4.86
CA LEU A 226 -8.13 12.30 -4.60
C LEU A 226 -8.54 13.70 -5.08
N LEU A 227 -7.69 14.70 -4.86
CA LEU A 227 -7.95 16.07 -5.30
C LEU A 227 -8.01 16.17 -6.83
N SER A 228 -7.15 15.46 -7.57
CA SER A 228 -7.26 15.43 -9.03
C SER A 228 -8.56 14.79 -9.52
N VAL A 229 -9.07 13.75 -8.84
CA VAL A 229 -10.37 13.16 -9.21
C VAL A 229 -11.51 14.12 -8.88
N ILE A 230 -11.46 14.79 -7.73
CA ILE A 230 -12.49 15.77 -7.35
C ILE A 230 -12.53 16.93 -8.35
N GLU A 231 -11.39 17.35 -8.88
CA GLU A 231 -11.28 18.42 -9.87
C GLU A 231 -11.98 18.11 -11.21
N GLU A 232 -12.19 16.83 -11.56
CA GLU A 232 -12.83 16.42 -12.82
C GLU A 232 -14.27 16.90 -12.97
N LYS A 233 -14.96 17.24 -11.87
CA LYS A 233 -16.34 17.74 -11.87
C LYS A 233 -16.50 18.92 -10.91
N GLU A 234 -17.45 19.79 -11.21
CA GLU A 234 -17.76 20.94 -10.35
C GLU A 234 -18.25 20.52 -8.96
N GLN A 235 -18.90 19.37 -8.85
CA GLN A 235 -19.41 18.82 -7.61
C GLN A 235 -19.54 17.30 -7.67
N TRP A 236 -19.35 16.66 -6.52
CA TRP A 236 -19.47 15.23 -6.33
C TRP A 236 -20.44 14.92 -5.18
N LEU A 237 -21.28 13.90 -5.35
CA LEU A 237 -21.89 13.22 -4.21
C LEU A 237 -20.92 12.16 -3.68
N PHE A 238 -20.99 11.86 -2.37
CA PHE A 238 -20.11 10.85 -1.77
C PHE A 238 -20.25 9.48 -2.46
N GLY A 239 -21.48 9.09 -2.79
CA GLY A 239 -21.75 7.82 -3.49
C GLY A 239 -21.11 7.77 -4.89
N ASP A 240 -21.00 8.90 -5.58
CA ASP A 240 -20.36 8.95 -6.90
C ASP A 240 -18.85 8.82 -6.78
N LEU A 241 -18.24 9.46 -5.76
CA LEU A 241 -16.82 9.29 -5.46
C LEU A 241 -16.48 7.85 -5.08
N LEU A 242 -17.32 7.22 -4.25
CA LEU A 242 -17.10 5.85 -3.80
C LEU A 242 -17.08 4.84 -4.96
N ASN A 243 -17.86 5.11 -6.02
CA ASN A 243 -17.97 4.26 -7.20
C ASN A 243 -17.01 4.66 -8.33
N HIS A 244 -16.20 5.70 -8.16
CA HIS A 244 -15.22 6.11 -9.16
C HIS A 244 -14.09 5.06 -9.26
N ASP A 245 -13.70 4.69 -10.49
CA ASP A 245 -12.74 3.59 -10.70
C ASP A 245 -11.38 3.85 -10.05
N GLU A 246 -10.94 5.10 -9.99
CA GLU A 246 -9.69 5.47 -9.32
C GLU A 246 -9.84 5.59 -7.79
N ILE A 247 -11.06 5.72 -7.26
CA ILE A 247 -11.29 5.97 -5.83
C ILE A 247 -11.85 4.74 -5.10
N LYS A 248 -12.37 3.73 -5.80
CA LYS A 248 -12.89 2.49 -5.19
C LYS A 248 -11.93 1.83 -4.19
N CYS A 249 -10.63 1.97 -4.44
CA CYS A 249 -9.56 1.44 -3.58
C CYS A 249 -9.40 2.20 -2.24
N TYR A 250 -9.93 3.42 -2.14
CA TYR A 250 -9.98 4.22 -0.91
C TYR A 250 -11.17 3.87 -0.02
N SER A 251 -12.13 3.06 -0.50
CA SER A 251 -13.49 2.93 0.07
C SER A 251 -13.58 2.89 1.60
N LEU A 252 -12.73 2.12 2.28
CA LEU A 252 -12.72 2.04 3.76
C LEU A 252 -12.29 3.35 4.45
N ASP A 253 -11.41 4.12 3.82
CA ASP A 253 -10.78 5.32 4.38
C ASP A 253 -11.30 6.62 3.78
N LEU A 254 -12.04 6.54 2.67
CA LEU A 254 -12.49 7.69 1.88
C LEU A 254 -13.27 8.70 2.72
N SER A 255 -14.21 8.24 3.55
CA SER A 255 -15.02 9.15 4.37
C SER A 255 -14.18 9.96 5.34
N VAL A 256 -13.20 9.33 6.00
CA VAL A 256 -12.34 10.02 6.97
C VAL A 256 -11.39 10.98 6.25
N LEU A 257 -10.85 10.58 5.10
CA LEU A 257 -9.99 11.44 4.28
C LEU A 257 -10.76 12.67 3.76
N VAL A 258 -11.98 12.50 3.26
CA VAL A 258 -12.80 13.61 2.76
C VAL A 258 -13.13 14.60 3.89
N GLU A 259 -13.55 14.13 5.07
CA GLU A 259 -13.82 15.02 6.20
C GLU A 259 -12.56 15.74 6.67
N TYR A 260 -11.42 15.06 6.70
CA TYR A 260 -10.13 15.68 6.98
C TYR A 260 -9.80 16.81 6.00
N LEU A 261 -9.99 16.58 4.70
CA LEU A 261 -9.73 17.60 3.67
C LEU A 261 -10.74 18.74 3.68
N VAL A 262 -11.96 18.51 4.17
CA VAL A 262 -12.91 19.58 4.46
C VAL A 262 -12.43 20.41 5.66
N GLU A 263 -11.99 19.77 6.73
CA GLU A 263 -11.44 20.45 7.92
C GLU A 263 -10.20 21.30 7.56
N LYS A 264 -9.35 20.79 6.66
CA LYS A 264 -8.15 21.49 6.19
C LYS A 264 -8.38 22.42 4.99
N GLU A 265 -9.64 22.67 4.63
CA GLU A 265 -10.04 23.62 3.58
C GLU A 265 -9.54 23.28 2.15
N PHE A 266 -9.16 22.03 1.87
CA PHE A 266 -8.87 21.57 0.50
C PHE A 266 -10.16 21.29 -0.29
N ILE A 267 -11.20 20.83 0.41
CA ILE A 267 -12.52 20.52 -0.13
C ILE A 267 -13.56 21.39 0.56
N LYS A 268 -14.51 21.94 -0.20
CA LYS A 268 -15.70 22.59 0.36
C LYS A 268 -16.94 21.72 0.24
N THR A 269 -17.87 21.92 1.16
CA THR A 269 -19.17 21.24 1.14
C THR A 269 -20.23 22.10 0.47
N ILE A 270 -21.07 21.49 -0.38
CA ILE A 270 -22.20 22.13 -1.05
C ILE A 270 -23.50 21.46 -0.58
N LYS A 271 -24.56 22.22 -0.37
CA LYS A 271 -25.90 21.69 -0.12
C LYS A 271 -26.63 21.51 -1.45
N ILE A 272 -27.03 20.28 -1.76
CA ILE A 272 -27.78 19.93 -2.97
C ILE A 272 -29.21 19.55 -2.53
N GLU A 273 -30.23 20.21 -3.08
CA GLU A 273 -31.62 20.01 -2.67
C GLU A 273 -32.09 18.56 -2.86
N THR A 274 -32.86 18.05 -1.89
CA THR A 274 -33.62 16.81 -2.04
C THR A 274 -35.09 17.11 -2.31
N LYS A 275 -35.87 16.07 -2.68
CA LYS A 275 -37.33 16.19 -2.80
C LYS A 275 -38.03 16.51 -1.48
N GLY A 276 -37.37 16.29 -0.33
CA GLY A 276 -37.90 16.57 0.99
C GLY A 276 -37.56 17.98 1.44
N ASN A 277 -38.57 18.76 1.87
CA ASN A 277 -38.35 20.09 2.43
C ASN A 277 -37.34 20.02 3.60
N ARG A 278 -36.27 20.83 3.53
CA ARG A 278 -35.21 21.01 4.54
C ARG A 278 -34.16 19.89 4.67
N ILE A 279 -34.17 18.87 3.82
CA ILE A 279 -33.08 17.87 3.74
C ILE A 279 -32.27 18.14 2.47
N PHE A 280 -30.95 18.13 2.60
CA PHE A 280 -30.01 18.37 1.50
C PHE A 280 -29.03 17.20 1.42
N HIS A 281 -28.69 16.78 0.20
CA HIS A 281 -27.48 15.99 -0.02
C HIS A 281 -26.26 16.88 0.25
N ARG A 282 -25.24 16.31 0.91
CA ARG A 282 -23.93 16.95 1.07
C ARG A 282 -23.09 16.60 -0.16
N GLY A 283 -22.84 17.59 -1.00
CA GLY A 283 -21.89 17.53 -2.10
C GLY A 283 -20.51 18.04 -1.71
N TYR A 284 -19.50 17.68 -2.49
CA TYR A 284 -18.10 18.03 -2.28
C TYR A 284 -17.54 18.64 -3.56
N SER A 285 -16.71 19.67 -3.43
CA SER A 285 -15.95 20.22 -4.54
C SER A 285 -14.64 20.83 -4.09
N LEU A 286 -13.71 20.97 -5.03
CA LEU A 286 -12.43 21.58 -4.76
C LEU A 286 -12.60 23.03 -4.29
N LEU A 287 -11.86 23.43 -3.25
CA LEU A 287 -11.70 24.85 -2.94
C LEU A 287 -10.78 25.46 -4.02
N LYS A 288 -11.26 26.47 -4.76
CA LYS A 288 -10.43 27.07 -5.83
C LYS A 288 -9.18 27.73 -5.22
N LYS A 289 -8.03 27.09 -5.46
CA LYS A 289 -6.66 27.40 -4.99
C LYS A 289 -6.39 27.12 -3.51
N TYR A 290 -5.87 25.93 -3.23
CA TYR A 290 -4.79 25.71 -2.26
C TYR A 290 -3.45 25.84 -2.98
#